data_AF-A0A286T5P7-F1
#
_entry.id   AF-A0A286T5P7-F1
#
_cell.length_a   1.000
_cell.length_b   1.000
_cell.length_c   1.000
_cell.angle_alpha   90.00
_cell.angle_beta   90.00
_cell.angle_gamma   90.00
#
_symmetry.space_group_name_H-M   'P 1'
#
loop_
_entity.id
_entity.type
_entity.pdbx_description
1 polymer ?
#
loop_
_entity_poly.entity_id
_entity_poly.type
_entity_poly.pdbx_seq_one_letter_code
_entity_poly.pdbx_strand_id
1 'polypeptide(L)'
;YSAPNNNFAISSHDNAQEFGSIGGQMTATLSVDQVSTSGNYKKTGAFSVVIGQIHGSDNEPLKIVYRKLPEHEHGSLTWNYELNPPTEMKDAKDENGKKLRKDIRHDVFGQYNLKKGSADPADGIKLGEVFSYDVNIKDNIMHLTFTKNPNSSAPIVKTYDVDLAKGKYQGHDIDLGYGQDWM
;
A
#
# COMPACT_ATOMS: atom_id res chain seq x y z
N TYR A 1 -19.68 -3.13 -11.37
CA TYR A 1 -18.66 -2.91 -10.32
C TYR A 1 -18.97 -1.68 -9.49
N SER A 2 -19.37 -0.55 -10.07
CA SER A 2 -19.65 0.71 -9.34
C SER A 2 -20.97 0.79 -8.56
N ALA A 3 -21.72 -0.31 -8.39
CA ALA A 3 -22.95 -0.26 -7.60
C ALA A 3 -22.58 -0.14 -6.11
N PRO A 4 -23.14 0.83 -5.34
CA PRO A 4 -22.72 1.07 -3.96
C PRO A 4 -22.75 -0.19 -3.08
N ASN A 5 -23.79 -1.02 -3.21
CA ASN A 5 -23.95 -2.25 -2.44
C ASN A 5 -22.91 -3.36 -2.72
N ASN A 6 -22.11 -3.24 -3.79
CA ASN A 6 -21.01 -4.15 -4.11
C ASN A 6 -19.65 -3.66 -3.59
N ASN A 7 -19.61 -2.48 -2.99
CA ASN A 7 -18.42 -1.78 -2.53
C ASN A 7 -18.59 -1.39 -1.07
N PHE A 8 -17.56 -0.83 -0.46
CA PHE A 8 -17.60 -0.21 0.85
C PHE A 8 -17.21 1.26 0.77
N ALA A 9 -17.55 2.01 1.82
CA ALA A 9 -17.07 3.37 2.02
C ALA A 9 -16.55 3.53 3.45
N ILE A 10 -15.80 4.61 3.73
CA ILE A 10 -15.45 4.96 5.11
C ILE A 10 -16.54 5.79 5.78
N SER A 11 -16.48 5.91 7.11
CA SER A 11 -17.57 6.52 7.88
C SER A 11 -17.86 7.99 7.55
N SER A 12 -16.86 8.72 7.01
CA SER A 12 -17.02 10.11 6.61
C SER A 12 -17.77 10.31 5.29
N HIS A 13 -17.98 9.26 4.50
CA HIS A 13 -18.66 9.38 3.21
C HIS A 13 -20.12 9.79 3.44
N ASP A 14 -20.61 10.81 2.73
CA ASP A 14 -21.92 11.42 3.00
C ASP A 14 -23.07 10.39 2.88
N ASN A 15 -22.93 9.45 1.95
CA ASN A 15 -23.87 8.35 1.71
C ASN A 15 -23.32 6.98 2.17
N ALA A 16 -22.48 6.90 3.20
CA ALA A 16 -21.81 5.65 3.63
C ALA A 16 -22.80 4.47 3.84
N GLN A 17 -24.03 4.75 4.26
CA GLN A 17 -25.07 3.77 4.53
C GLN A 17 -25.66 3.12 3.26
N GLU A 18 -25.39 3.68 2.08
CA GLU A 18 -25.82 3.09 0.79
C GLU A 18 -24.87 2.00 0.29
N PHE A 19 -23.67 1.92 0.87
CA PHE A 19 -22.65 0.94 0.51
C PHE A 19 -22.86 -0.41 1.22
N GLY A 20 -22.27 -1.47 0.68
CA GLY A 20 -22.38 -2.83 1.23
C GLY A 20 -21.79 -2.97 2.63
N SER A 21 -20.82 -2.13 2.97
CA SER A 21 -20.31 -1.96 4.33
C SER A 21 -19.71 -0.56 4.56
N ILE A 22 -19.60 -0.20 5.83
CA ILE A 22 -18.82 0.95 6.29
C ILE A 22 -17.53 0.40 6.90
N GLY A 23 -16.40 0.67 6.25
CA GLY A 23 -15.12 0.02 6.54
C GLY A 23 -15.09 -1.45 6.12
N GLY A 24 -14.04 -2.14 6.57
CA GLY A 24 -13.77 -3.54 6.20
C GLY A 24 -12.43 -4.02 6.72
N GLN A 25 -12.24 -5.35 6.78
CA GLN A 25 -11.01 -5.96 7.23
C GLN A 25 -10.55 -7.07 6.28
N MET A 26 -9.27 -7.06 5.91
CA MET A 26 -8.60 -8.11 5.16
C MET A 26 -7.35 -8.56 5.92
N THR A 27 -7.32 -9.82 6.32
CA THR A 27 -6.16 -10.46 6.94
C THR A 27 -5.61 -11.54 6.02
N ALA A 28 -4.29 -11.59 5.87
CA ALA A 28 -3.62 -12.66 5.13
C ALA A 28 -2.38 -13.15 5.87
N THR A 29 -2.13 -14.46 5.81
CA THR A 29 -0.86 -15.09 6.18
C THR A 29 -0.36 -15.85 4.97
N LEU A 30 0.83 -15.51 4.49
CA LEU A 30 1.33 -16.00 3.21
C LEU A 30 2.86 -16.03 3.16
N SER A 31 3.40 -16.67 2.13
CA SER A 31 4.77 -16.51 1.66
C SER A 31 4.77 -15.97 0.22
N VAL A 32 5.81 -15.24 -0.15
CA VAL A 32 6.09 -14.96 -1.57
C VAL A 32 7.13 -15.95 -2.03
N ASP A 33 6.76 -16.85 -2.93
CA ASP A 33 7.67 -17.94 -3.33
C ASP A 33 8.59 -17.53 -4.47
N GLN A 34 8.15 -16.62 -5.35
CA GLN A 34 8.92 -16.16 -6.49
C GLN A 34 8.52 -14.74 -6.91
N VAL A 35 9.49 -13.98 -7.40
CA VAL A 35 9.27 -12.74 -8.17
C VAL A 35 10.05 -12.83 -9.49
N SER A 36 9.76 -11.95 -10.44
CA SER A 36 10.59 -11.86 -11.66
C SER A 36 12.05 -11.62 -11.30
N THR A 37 12.96 -12.29 -12.01
CA THR A 37 14.41 -12.09 -11.90
C THR A 37 14.99 -11.24 -13.03
N SER A 38 14.14 -10.79 -13.97
CA SER A 38 14.50 -9.87 -15.05
C SER A 38 13.69 -8.59 -14.99
N GLY A 39 14.27 -7.49 -15.48
CA GLY A 39 13.64 -6.18 -15.47
C GLY A 39 14.62 -5.03 -15.30
N ASN A 40 14.08 -3.81 -15.37
CA ASN A 40 14.87 -2.60 -15.20
C ASN A 40 14.89 -2.16 -13.73
N TYR A 41 16.05 -2.22 -13.07
CA TYR A 41 16.26 -1.80 -11.67
C TYR A 41 15.81 -0.37 -11.35
N LYS A 42 15.71 0.51 -12.35
CA LYS A 42 15.19 1.88 -12.15
C LYS A 42 13.68 1.87 -11.89
N LYS A 43 12.93 0.88 -12.38
CA LYS A 43 11.48 0.74 -12.21
C LYS A 43 11.18 -0.04 -10.93
N THR A 44 10.44 0.58 -10.01
CA THR A 44 10.07 -0.05 -8.73
C THR A 44 9.14 -1.25 -8.88
N GLY A 45 8.38 -1.31 -9.98
CA GLY A 45 7.56 -2.49 -10.32
C GLY A 45 8.37 -3.71 -10.78
N ALA A 46 9.64 -3.55 -11.16
CA ALA A 46 10.49 -4.68 -11.50
C ALA A 46 10.91 -5.44 -10.23
N PHE A 47 10.97 -6.77 -10.34
CA PHE A 47 11.31 -7.70 -9.25
C PHE A 47 10.36 -7.61 -8.04
N SER A 48 9.10 -7.21 -8.30
CA SER A 48 8.10 -6.99 -7.26
C SER A 48 6.78 -7.66 -7.58
N VAL A 49 5.96 -7.83 -6.56
CA VAL A 49 4.58 -8.29 -6.64
C VAL A 49 3.74 -7.51 -5.63
N VAL A 50 2.55 -7.09 -6.05
CA VAL A 50 1.55 -6.52 -5.14
C VAL A 50 0.75 -7.67 -4.55
N ILE A 51 0.69 -7.75 -3.23
CA ILE A 51 0.11 -8.91 -2.51
C ILE A 51 -1.21 -8.58 -1.80
N GLY A 52 -1.53 -7.30 -1.64
CA GLY A 52 -2.80 -6.83 -1.07
C GLY A 52 -3.03 -5.37 -1.43
N GLN A 53 -4.29 -4.99 -1.65
CA GLN A 53 -4.66 -3.63 -2.07
C GLN A 53 -6.01 -3.22 -1.47
N ILE A 54 -6.20 -1.92 -1.34
CA ILE A 54 -7.53 -1.29 -1.39
C ILE A 54 -7.53 -0.49 -2.68
N HIS A 55 -8.53 -0.72 -3.53
CA HIS A 55 -8.68 0.00 -4.78
C HIS A 55 -9.93 0.86 -4.67
N GLY A 56 -9.77 2.19 -4.70
CA GLY A 56 -10.90 3.12 -4.73
C GLY A 56 -11.55 3.19 -6.11
N SER A 57 -12.30 4.25 -6.39
CA SER A 57 -12.90 4.45 -7.71
C SER A 57 -11.86 4.58 -8.83
N ASP A 58 -10.81 5.37 -8.58
CA ASP A 58 -9.76 5.69 -9.57
C ASP A 58 -8.32 5.46 -9.09
N ASN A 59 -8.08 5.42 -7.77
CA ASN A 59 -6.75 5.40 -7.15
C ASN A 59 -6.69 4.36 -6.03
N GLU A 60 -5.49 3.99 -5.58
CA GLU A 60 -5.34 2.99 -4.52
C GLU A 60 -4.89 3.61 -3.17
N PRO A 61 -5.79 3.70 -2.16
CA PRO A 61 -5.43 4.07 -0.78
C PRO A 61 -4.32 3.18 -0.19
N LEU A 62 -4.22 1.94 -0.66
CA LEU A 62 -3.24 0.98 -0.20
C LEU A 62 -2.78 0.06 -1.34
N LYS A 63 -1.46 -0.06 -1.49
CA LYS A 63 -0.83 -1.20 -2.17
C LYS A 63 0.27 -1.78 -1.29
N ILE A 64 0.16 -3.04 -0.89
CA ILE A 64 1.20 -3.77 -0.16
C ILE A 64 2.07 -4.49 -1.19
N VAL A 65 3.36 -4.19 -1.19
CA VAL A 65 4.31 -4.64 -2.22
C VAL A 65 5.47 -5.39 -1.58
N TYR A 66 5.71 -6.60 -2.06
CA TYR A 66 6.96 -7.32 -1.82
C TYR A 66 7.88 -7.13 -3.02
N ARG A 67 9.14 -6.76 -2.78
CA ARG A 67 10.15 -6.58 -3.83
C ARG A 67 11.49 -7.14 -3.42
N LYS A 68 12.07 -8.00 -4.24
CA LYS A 68 13.38 -8.62 -3.99
C LYS A 68 14.26 -8.51 -5.22
N LEU A 69 15.45 -7.90 -5.11
CA LEU A 69 16.38 -7.88 -6.24
C LEU A 69 16.96 -9.28 -6.50
N PRO A 70 17.35 -9.60 -7.76
CA PRO A 70 17.89 -10.92 -8.10
C PRO A 70 19.11 -11.33 -7.27
N GLU A 71 19.98 -10.36 -6.93
CA GLU A 71 21.21 -10.56 -6.19
C GLU A 71 21.04 -10.60 -4.65
N HIS A 72 19.85 -10.28 -4.15
CA HIS A 72 19.57 -10.25 -2.72
C HIS A 72 19.15 -11.62 -2.19
N GLU A 73 19.35 -11.87 -0.92
CA GLU A 73 18.77 -12.99 -0.17
C GLU A 73 17.38 -12.60 0.37
N HIS A 74 17.24 -11.37 0.87
CA HIS A 74 16.01 -10.83 1.46
C HIS A 74 15.29 -9.88 0.50
N GLY A 75 13.96 -9.92 0.50
CA GLY A 75 13.10 -8.93 -0.12
C GLY A 75 12.62 -7.87 0.86
N SER A 76 12.29 -6.69 0.35
CA SER A 76 11.63 -5.64 1.09
C SER A 76 10.11 -5.82 1.05
N LEU A 77 9.46 -5.67 2.21
CA LEU A 77 8.02 -5.48 2.32
C LEU A 77 7.73 -3.99 2.55
N THR A 78 6.86 -3.42 1.72
CA THR A 78 6.53 -2.00 1.73
C THR A 78 5.03 -1.82 1.50
N TRP A 79 4.51 -0.64 1.82
CA TRP A 79 3.18 -0.26 1.39
C TRP A 79 3.17 1.15 0.81
N ASN A 80 2.22 1.39 -0.08
CA ASN A 80 2.06 2.67 -0.77
C ASN A 80 0.67 3.24 -0.49
N TYR A 81 0.61 4.54 -0.23
CA TYR A 81 -0.60 5.36 -0.31
C TYR A 81 -0.55 6.18 -1.60
N GLU A 82 -1.49 5.99 -2.52
CA GLU A 82 -1.60 6.89 -3.67
C GLU A 82 -2.39 8.15 -3.29
N LEU A 83 -1.87 9.33 -3.62
CA LEU A 83 -2.60 10.59 -3.42
C LEU A 83 -3.88 10.60 -4.26
N ASN A 84 -4.96 11.15 -3.72
CA ASN A 84 -6.26 11.26 -4.39
C ASN A 84 -6.57 12.72 -4.80
N PRO A 85 -6.07 13.20 -5.97
CA PRO A 85 -6.31 14.56 -6.41
C PRO A 85 -7.73 14.80 -6.92
N PRO A 86 -8.18 16.07 -6.94
CA PRO A 86 -9.39 16.43 -7.67
C PRO A 86 -9.25 16.10 -9.16
N THR A 87 -10.38 15.98 -9.86
CA THR A 87 -10.42 15.40 -11.21
C THR A 87 -9.61 16.19 -12.23
N GLU A 88 -9.65 17.51 -12.14
CA GLU A 88 -8.88 18.43 -12.98
C GLU A 88 -7.36 18.34 -12.75
N MET A 89 -6.90 17.75 -11.63
CA MET A 89 -5.48 17.61 -11.29
C MET A 89 -4.94 16.17 -11.43
N LYS A 90 -5.75 15.20 -11.90
CA LYS A 90 -5.35 13.79 -12.05
C LYS A 90 -4.06 13.59 -12.87
N ASP A 91 -3.88 14.43 -13.90
CA ASP A 91 -2.72 14.42 -14.80
C ASP A 91 -1.82 15.66 -14.67
N ALA A 92 -2.05 16.49 -13.65
CA ALA A 92 -1.23 17.65 -13.39
C ALA A 92 0.24 17.25 -13.13
N LYS A 93 1.15 18.13 -13.55
CA LYS A 93 2.60 17.95 -13.43
C LYS A 93 3.22 19.19 -12.79
N ASP A 94 4.33 19.00 -12.09
CA ASP A 94 5.18 20.09 -11.65
C ASP A 94 5.96 20.73 -12.82
N GLU A 95 6.71 21.79 -12.54
CA GLU A 95 7.56 22.50 -13.50
C GLU A 95 8.58 21.60 -14.22
N ASN A 96 8.95 20.47 -13.60
CA ASN A 96 9.90 19.50 -14.15
C ASN A 96 9.19 18.38 -14.93
N GLY A 97 7.86 18.49 -15.13
CA GLY A 97 7.06 17.53 -15.87
C GLY A 97 6.74 16.24 -15.10
N LYS A 98 6.99 16.20 -13.78
CA LYS A 98 6.67 15.04 -12.94
C LYS A 98 5.21 15.10 -12.50
N LYS A 99 4.48 13.98 -12.62
CA LYS A 99 3.09 13.90 -12.15
C LYS A 99 2.99 14.26 -10.67
N LEU A 100 2.00 15.09 -10.34
CA LEU A 100 1.70 15.46 -8.96
C LEU A 100 1.06 14.28 -8.21
N ARG A 101 0.12 13.56 -8.86
CA ARG A 101 -0.38 12.26 -8.35
C ARG A 101 0.74 11.23 -8.33
N LYS A 102 0.97 10.63 -7.17
CA LYS A 102 2.06 9.66 -6.95
C LYS A 102 1.76 8.78 -5.74
N ASP A 103 2.37 7.60 -5.72
CA ASP A 103 2.51 6.80 -4.51
C ASP A 103 3.49 7.45 -3.52
N ILE A 104 3.03 7.63 -2.29
CA ILE A 104 3.87 7.82 -1.10
C ILE A 104 4.18 6.43 -0.53
N ARG A 105 5.46 6.14 -0.30
CA ARG A 105 5.95 4.78 -0.01
C ARG A 105 6.47 4.69 1.41
N HIS A 106 6.19 3.56 2.05
CA HIS A 106 6.52 3.30 3.44
C HIS A 106 7.24 1.96 3.57
N ASP A 107 8.36 1.98 4.27
CA ASP A 107 9.13 0.79 4.57
C ASP A 107 8.50 0.04 5.74
N VAL A 108 8.22 -1.25 5.54
CA VAL A 108 7.86 -2.17 6.61
C VAL A 108 9.10 -2.95 7.01
N PHE A 109 9.60 -3.83 6.16
CA PHE A 109 10.86 -4.55 6.39
C PHE A 109 11.75 -4.35 5.17
N GLY A 110 13.00 -3.94 5.36
CA GLY A 110 13.86 -3.50 4.25
C GLY A 110 13.56 -2.08 3.77
N GLN A 111 13.74 -1.83 2.47
CA GLN A 111 13.64 -0.49 1.85
C GLN A 111 12.90 -0.50 0.51
N TYR A 112 12.09 0.52 0.21
CA TYR A 112 11.31 0.63 -1.02
C TYR A 112 12.14 0.98 -2.26
N ASN A 113 13.24 1.70 -2.05
CA ASN A 113 13.99 2.37 -3.12
C ASN A 113 15.17 1.54 -3.66
N LEU A 114 15.22 0.22 -3.41
CA LEU A 114 16.30 -0.66 -3.87
C LEU A 114 16.63 -0.46 -5.37
N LYS A 115 17.92 -0.31 -5.67
CA LYS A 115 18.50 -0.20 -7.01
C LYS A 115 19.61 -1.23 -7.18
N LYS A 116 20.09 -1.38 -8.42
CA LYS A 116 21.25 -2.24 -8.71
C LYS A 116 22.43 -1.81 -7.83
N GLY A 117 23.00 -2.76 -7.08
CA GLY A 117 24.10 -2.49 -6.15
C GLY A 117 23.70 -1.96 -4.78
N SER A 118 22.41 -1.83 -4.48
CA SER A 118 21.95 -1.65 -3.09
C SER A 118 22.38 -2.85 -2.25
N ALA A 119 22.68 -2.61 -0.96
CA ALA A 119 22.92 -3.70 -0.01
C ALA A 119 21.66 -4.56 0.16
N ASP A 120 21.86 -5.84 0.50
CA ASP A 120 20.79 -6.74 0.89
C ASP A 120 20.07 -6.19 2.14
N PRO A 121 18.73 -6.10 2.15
CA PRO A 121 17.99 -5.60 3.30
C PRO A 121 17.89 -6.70 4.38
N ALA A 122 18.87 -6.74 5.28
CA ALA A 122 18.98 -7.81 6.29
C ALA A 122 17.77 -7.96 7.23
N ASP A 123 16.97 -6.92 7.43
CA ASP A 123 15.72 -6.98 8.19
C ASP A 123 14.50 -7.42 7.36
N GLY A 124 14.66 -7.56 6.03
CA GLY A 124 13.67 -7.98 5.05
C GLY A 124 13.24 -9.44 5.16
N ILE A 125 12.36 -9.88 4.25
CA ILE A 125 11.69 -11.18 4.26
C ILE A 125 12.23 -12.05 3.12
N LYS A 126 12.61 -13.30 3.38
CA LYS A 126 13.09 -14.20 2.31
C LYS A 126 11.93 -14.71 1.44
N LEU A 127 12.25 -15.17 0.23
CA LEU A 127 11.28 -15.97 -0.53
C LEU A 127 10.95 -17.25 0.26
N GLY A 128 9.67 -17.63 0.30
CA GLY A 128 9.18 -18.77 1.08
C GLY A 128 9.08 -18.53 2.60
N GLU A 129 9.56 -17.40 3.13
CA GLU A 129 9.36 -17.03 4.54
C GLU A 129 7.89 -16.61 4.77
N VAL A 130 7.26 -17.18 5.80
CA VAL A 130 5.87 -16.86 6.14
C VAL A 130 5.80 -15.56 6.94
N PHE A 131 4.92 -14.67 6.51
CA PHE A 131 4.57 -13.45 7.22
C PHE A 131 3.06 -13.22 7.13
N SER A 132 2.54 -12.27 7.90
CA SER A 132 1.14 -11.88 7.82
C SER A 132 0.97 -10.37 7.76
N TYR A 133 -0.17 -9.95 7.22
CA TYR A 133 -0.63 -8.59 7.35
C TYR A 133 -2.13 -8.56 7.66
N ASP A 134 -2.54 -7.50 8.35
CA ASP A 134 -3.91 -7.15 8.63
C ASP A 134 -4.14 -5.71 8.15
N VAL A 135 -5.18 -5.53 7.34
CA VAL A 135 -5.67 -4.25 6.87
C VAL A 135 -7.07 -4.09 7.44
N ASN A 136 -7.23 -3.21 8.42
CA ASN A 136 -8.50 -3.00 9.10
C ASN A 136 -8.90 -1.52 9.03
N ILE A 137 -10.01 -1.25 8.36
CA ILE A 137 -10.57 0.08 8.23
C ILE A 137 -11.69 0.21 9.25
N LYS A 138 -11.47 1.06 10.25
CA LYS A 138 -12.46 1.40 11.27
C LYS A 138 -12.67 2.90 11.29
N ASP A 139 -13.93 3.31 11.24
CA ASP A 139 -14.33 4.71 11.09
C ASP A 139 -13.69 5.31 9.82
N ASN A 140 -12.72 6.21 9.97
CA ASN A 140 -11.95 6.80 8.87
C ASN A 140 -10.49 6.32 8.83
N ILE A 141 -10.09 5.47 9.78
CA ILE A 141 -8.70 5.09 9.98
C ILE A 141 -8.44 3.72 9.35
N MET A 142 -7.47 3.68 8.45
CA MET A 142 -6.86 2.45 7.98
C MET A 142 -5.74 2.06 8.94
N HIS A 143 -5.97 0.98 9.69
CA HIS A 143 -5.00 0.33 10.55
C HIS A 143 -4.28 -0.77 9.77
N LEU A 144 -2.97 -0.65 9.65
CA LEU A 144 -2.12 -1.66 9.03
C LEU A 144 -1.29 -2.32 10.12
N THR A 145 -1.32 -3.65 10.16
CA THR A 145 -0.42 -4.46 11.00
C THR A 145 0.33 -5.44 10.13
N PHE A 146 1.65 -5.48 10.25
CA PHE A 146 2.51 -6.42 9.55
C PHE A 146 3.28 -7.25 10.57
N THR A 147 3.28 -8.57 10.41
CA THR A 147 3.96 -9.49 11.33
C THR A 147 4.93 -10.39 10.57
N LYS A 148 6.22 -10.29 10.91
CA LYS A 148 7.26 -11.21 10.44
C LYS A 148 7.41 -12.37 11.43
N ASN A 149 7.57 -13.59 10.92
CA ASN A 149 7.66 -14.82 11.72
C ASN A 149 6.47 -15.03 12.68
N PRO A 150 5.21 -15.00 12.20
CA PRO A 150 4.01 -15.00 13.04
C PRO A 150 3.85 -16.26 13.91
N ASN A 151 4.47 -17.38 13.53
CA ASN A 151 4.42 -18.64 14.26
C ASN A 151 5.61 -18.84 15.23
N SER A 152 6.51 -17.85 15.34
CA SER A 152 7.67 -17.94 16.23
C SER A 152 7.33 -17.48 17.66
N SER A 153 8.20 -17.80 18.62
CA SER A 153 8.07 -17.30 20.00
C SER A 153 8.36 -15.80 20.14
N ALA A 154 8.86 -15.15 19.08
CA ALA A 154 9.23 -13.74 19.08
C ALA A 154 8.90 -13.09 17.71
N PRO A 155 7.61 -12.94 17.38
CA PRO A 155 7.20 -12.28 16.15
C PRO A 155 7.59 -10.80 16.17
N ILE A 156 7.94 -10.26 15.00
CA ILE A 156 8.25 -8.83 14.86
C ILE A 156 7.03 -8.16 14.22
N VAL A 157 6.44 -7.20 14.94
CA VAL A 157 5.23 -6.49 14.52
C VAL A 157 5.54 -5.03 14.20
N LYS A 158 5.01 -4.54 13.08
CA LYS A 158 5.02 -3.12 12.71
C LYS A 158 3.61 -2.66 12.38
N THR A 159 3.23 -1.49 12.91
CA THR A 159 1.89 -0.93 12.74
C THR A 159 1.93 0.47 12.14
N TYR A 160 0.90 0.82 11.38
CA TYR A 160 0.73 2.14 10.78
C TYR A 160 -0.75 2.51 10.80
N ASP A 161 -1.04 3.78 11.07
CA ASP A 161 -2.39 4.33 11.00
C ASP A 161 -2.42 5.46 9.97
N VAL A 162 -3.45 5.44 9.13
CA VAL A 162 -3.71 6.49 8.15
C VAL A 162 -5.17 6.94 8.27
N ASP A 163 -5.37 8.23 8.54
CA ASP A 163 -6.68 8.84 8.40
C ASP A 163 -6.98 9.06 6.91
N LEU A 164 -7.83 8.21 6.35
CA LEU A 164 -8.20 8.23 4.93
C LEU A 164 -9.06 9.45 4.58
N ALA A 165 -9.79 10.04 5.53
CA ALA A 165 -10.67 11.18 5.27
C ALA A 165 -9.90 12.51 5.22
N LYS A 166 -8.78 12.60 5.95
CA LYS A 166 -8.07 13.87 6.19
C LYS A 166 -7.50 14.52 4.93
N GLY A 167 -7.08 13.71 3.96
CA GLY A 167 -6.30 14.16 2.82
C GLY A 167 -5.00 14.84 3.24
N LYS A 168 -4.43 15.62 2.33
CA LYS A 168 -3.13 16.30 2.46
C LYS A 168 -2.04 15.39 3.02
N TYR A 169 -2.04 14.12 2.61
CA TYR A 169 -1.16 13.11 3.21
C TYR A 169 0.30 13.55 3.13
N GLN A 170 0.96 13.64 4.30
CA GLN A 170 2.32 14.18 4.45
C GLN A 170 2.53 15.55 3.79
N GLY A 171 1.54 16.44 3.84
CA GLY A 171 1.64 17.82 3.34
C GLY A 171 1.42 17.98 1.84
N HIS A 172 0.92 16.96 1.14
CA HIS A 172 0.64 17.06 -0.29
C HIS A 172 -0.72 17.72 -0.52
N ASP A 173 -0.74 19.02 -0.77
CA ASP A 173 -1.98 19.82 -0.85
C ASP A 173 -3.01 19.33 -1.87
N ILE A 174 -2.57 18.65 -2.93
CA ILE A 174 -3.47 18.12 -3.96
C ILE A 174 -4.30 16.93 -3.46
N ASP A 175 -3.89 16.26 -2.39
CA ASP A 175 -4.57 15.07 -1.89
C ASP A 175 -5.83 15.45 -1.12
N LEU A 176 -6.99 15.04 -1.63
CA LEU A 176 -8.27 15.25 -0.97
C LEU A 176 -8.59 14.14 0.05
N GLY A 177 -7.76 13.10 0.11
CA GLY A 177 -8.10 11.88 0.82
C GLY A 177 -9.19 11.09 0.12
N TYR A 178 -9.69 10.07 0.79
CA TYR A 178 -10.68 9.11 0.30
C TYR A 178 -12.01 9.23 1.05
N GLY A 179 -12.22 10.34 1.77
CA GLY A 179 -13.40 10.53 2.61
C GLY A 179 -14.73 10.50 1.89
N GLN A 180 -14.74 10.81 0.59
CA GLN A 180 -15.92 10.82 -0.29
C GLN A 180 -15.73 9.88 -1.49
N ASP A 181 -14.81 8.91 -1.37
CA ASP A 181 -14.57 7.89 -2.39
C ASP A 181 -15.16 6.54 -1.94
N TRP A 182 -15.39 5.65 -2.91
CA TRP A 182 -15.83 4.28 -2.66
C TRP A 182 -14.72 3.29 -3.01
N MET A 183 -14.73 2.12 -2.37
CA MET A 183 -13.66 1.11 -2.41
C MET A 183 -14.19 -0.32 -2.48
#